data_AF-A0A834DRV2-F1
#
_entry.id   AF-A0A834DRV2-F1
#
_cell.length_a   1.000
_cell.length_b   1.000
_cell.length_c   1.000
_cell.angle_alpha   90.00
_cell.angle_beta   90.00
_cell.angle_gamma   90.00
#
_symmetry.space_group_name_H-M   'P 1'
#
loop_
_entity.id
_entity.type
_entity.pdbx_description
1 polymer ?
#
loop_
_entity_poly.entity_id
_entity_poly.type
_entity_poly.pdbx_seq_one_letter_code
_entity_poly.pdbx_strand_id
1 'polypeptide(L)'
;MLFGRMSRILEQPYSLNLQVTSVLSRLALFPHPLIHEYLLDPYVNLAPGCRSLFSVLVRVIGDLMQRIQRVPQFSGKLFLVRKQLMGHIPGEQ
;
A
#
# COMPACT_ATOMS: atom_id res chain seq x y z
N MET A 1 12.31 -0.89 -8.57
CA MET A 1 11.47 -2.08 -8.29
C MET A 1 11.13 -2.16 -6.79
N LEU A 2 10.29 -3.10 -6.37
CA LEU A 2 9.46 -3.18 -5.13
C LEU A 2 8.81 -1.87 -4.67
N PHE A 3 9.55 -0.92 -4.11
CA PHE A 3 9.03 0.40 -3.70
C PHE A 3 8.41 1.18 -4.85
N GLY A 4 8.95 1.04 -6.06
CA GLY A 4 8.32 1.60 -7.26
C GLY A 4 6.97 0.97 -7.60
N ARG A 5 6.76 -0.31 -7.28
CA ARG A 5 5.43 -0.94 -7.41
C ARG A 5 4.52 -0.44 -6.30
N MET A 6 4.99 -0.40 -5.05
CA MET A 6 4.24 0.17 -3.93
C MET A 6 3.82 1.62 -4.17
N SER A 7 4.67 2.47 -4.76
CA SER A 7 4.31 3.86 -5.12
C SER A 7 3.16 3.94 -6.13
N ARG A 8 2.91 2.88 -6.89
CA ARG A 8 1.87 2.81 -7.93
C ARG A 8 0.74 1.86 -7.54
N ILE A 9 0.62 1.50 -6.26
CA ILE A 9 -0.36 0.53 -5.77
C ILE A 9 -1.81 0.89 -6.16
N LEU A 10 -2.12 2.19 -6.30
CA LEU A 10 -3.44 2.68 -6.71
C LEU A 10 -3.74 2.55 -8.21
N GLU A 11 -2.76 2.17 -9.04
CA GLU A 11 -2.87 2.04 -10.50
C GLU A 11 -2.68 0.59 -10.97
N GLN A 12 -2.25 -0.28 -10.07
CA GLN A 12 -1.88 -1.65 -10.37
C GLN A 12 -3.05 -2.61 -10.14
N PRO A 13 -3.10 -3.75 -10.85
CA PRO A 13 -4.09 -4.79 -10.59
C PRO A 13 -4.04 -5.27 -9.14
N TYR A 14 -5.20 -5.54 -8.55
CA TYR A 14 -5.30 -6.00 -7.16
C TYR A 14 -4.46 -7.25 -6.87
N SER A 15 -4.43 -8.22 -7.79
CA SER A 15 -3.61 -9.43 -7.66
C SER A 15 -2.11 -9.13 -7.56
N LEU A 16 -1.62 -8.13 -8.30
CA LEU A 16 -0.23 -7.68 -8.21
C LEU A 16 0.03 -6.99 -6.87
N ASN A 17 -0.90 -6.17 -6.40
CA ASN A 17 -0.79 -5.50 -5.10
C ASN A 17 -0.67 -6.52 -3.96
N LEU A 18 -1.45 -7.60 -4.01
CA LEU A 18 -1.34 -8.69 -3.03
C LEU A 18 0.05 -9.32 -3.01
N GLN A 19 0.65 -9.56 -4.18
CA GLN A 19 2.00 -10.11 -4.27
C GLN A 19 3.05 -9.14 -3.70
N VAL A 20 2.95 -7.85 -4.04
CA VAL A 20 3.86 -6.81 -3.53
C VAL A 20 3.76 -6.71 -2.00
N THR A 21 2.53 -6.67 -1.47
CA THR A 21 2.28 -6.68 -0.03
C THR A 21 2.84 -7.93 0.62
N SER A 22 2.62 -9.12 0.05
CA SER A 22 3.16 -10.38 0.59
C SER A 22 4.69 -10.37 0.70
N VAL A 23 5.39 -9.82 -0.30
CA VAL A 23 6.87 -9.72 -0.26
C VAL A 23 7.29 -8.74 0.84
N LEU A 24 6.66 -7.57 0.94
CA LEU A 24 6.98 -6.58 1.98
C LEU A 24 6.66 -7.10 3.38
N SER A 25 5.54 -7.81 3.56
CA SER A 25 5.19 -8.45 4.84
C SER A 25 6.23 -9.49 5.24
N ARG A 26 6.73 -10.29 4.30
CA ARG A 26 7.82 -11.25 4.58
C ARG A 26 9.14 -10.56 4.93
N LEU A 27 9.49 -9.48 4.23
CA LEU A 27 10.67 -8.67 4.57
C LEU A 27 10.54 -8.05 5.97
N ALA A 28 9.34 -7.58 6.32
CA ALA A 28 9.05 -7.02 7.64
C ALA A 28 9.07 -8.05 8.78
N LEU A 29 9.07 -9.35 8.48
CA LEU A 29 9.22 -10.41 9.48
C LEU A 29 10.68 -10.85 9.65
N PHE A 30 11.59 -10.35 8.81
CA PHE A 30 13.00 -10.73 8.91
C PHE A 30 13.63 -10.05 10.14
N PRO A 31 14.25 -10.82 11.07
CA PRO A 31 14.72 -10.29 12.34
C PRO A 31 16.06 -9.54 12.17
N HIS A 32 16.04 -8.42 11.47
CA HIS A 32 17.20 -7.59 11.22
C HIS A 32 16.88 -6.11 11.46
N PRO A 33 17.54 -5.44 12.42
CA PRO A 33 17.17 -4.10 12.86
C PRO A 33 17.18 -3.08 11.71
N LEU A 34 18.22 -3.11 10.85
CA LEU A 34 18.31 -2.20 9.70
C LEU A 34 17.19 -2.38 8.67
N ILE A 35 16.56 -3.55 8.59
CA ILE A 35 15.43 -3.76 7.69
C ILE A 35 14.21 -3.03 8.24
N HIS A 36 13.93 -3.17 9.54
CA HIS A 36 12.79 -2.47 10.15
C HIS A 36 12.94 -0.95 10.09
N GLU A 37 14.15 -0.44 10.34
CA GLU A 37 14.48 0.98 10.18
C GLU A 37 14.24 1.46 8.74
N TYR A 38 14.78 0.74 7.75
CA TYR A 38 14.61 1.11 6.34
C TYR A 38 13.16 0.97 5.84
N LEU A 39 12.37 0.09 6.46
CA LEU A 39 10.97 -0.08 6.12
C LEU A 39 10.11 1.04 6.73
N LEU A 40 9.86 1.02 8.04
CA LEU A 40 8.76 1.78 8.63
C LEU A 40 9.18 2.86 9.64
N ASP A 41 10.48 3.06 9.89
CA ASP A 41 10.94 4.14 10.76
C ASP A 41 10.83 5.50 10.06
N PRO A 42 10.05 6.47 10.59
CA PRO A 42 9.93 7.79 10.01
C PRO A 42 11.17 8.67 10.20
N TYR A 43 12.08 8.32 11.11
CA TYR A 43 13.26 9.10 11.48
C TYR A 43 14.57 8.53 10.91
N VAL A 44 14.49 7.51 10.05
CA VAL A 44 15.66 6.92 9.40
C VAL A 44 16.39 7.95 8.52
N ASN A 45 17.70 8.08 8.74
CA ASN A 45 18.54 8.96 7.96
C ASN A 45 18.87 8.31 6.61
N LEU A 46 18.28 8.84 5.53
CA LEU A 46 18.51 8.35 4.17
C LEU A 46 19.41 9.32 3.40
N ALA A 47 20.25 8.76 2.53
CA ALA A 47 20.98 9.57 1.55
C ALA A 47 20.00 10.30 0.61
N PRO A 48 20.38 11.47 0.06
CA PRO A 48 19.53 12.21 -0.87
C PRO A 48 19.05 11.34 -2.05
N GLY A 49 17.76 11.41 -2.36
CA GLY A 49 17.14 10.63 -3.44
C GLY A 49 16.75 9.19 -3.06
N CYS A 50 17.16 8.69 -1.89
CA CYS A 50 16.69 7.41 -1.37
C CYS A 50 15.26 7.52 -0.80
N ARG A 51 14.58 6.38 -0.69
CA ARG A 51 13.21 6.27 -0.17
C ARG A 51 13.11 5.08 0.77
N SER A 52 12.50 5.26 1.94
CA SER A 52 12.03 4.17 2.81
C SER A 52 10.63 3.72 2.41
N LEU A 53 10.18 2.55 2.90
CA LEU A 53 8.78 2.13 2.71
C LEU A 53 7.82 3.16 3.35
N PHE A 54 8.15 3.72 4.51
CA PHE A 54 7.41 4.80 5.17
C PHE A 54 7.21 6.00 4.22
N SER A 55 8.28 6.52 3.63
CA SER A 55 8.20 7.66 2.70
C SER A 55 7.34 7.38 1.48
N VAL A 56 7.35 6.14 0.99
CA VAL A 56 6.50 5.70 -0.12
C VAL A 56 5.03 5.64 0.31
N LEU A 57 4.74 5.09 1.48
CA LEU A 57 3.37 4.98 2.00
C LEU A 57 2.75 6.35 2.26
N VAL A 58 3.50 7.30 2.83
CA VAL A 58 3.01 8.67 3.05
C VAL A 58 2.59 9.32 1.73
N ARG A 59 3.40 9.17 0.67
CA ARG A 59 3.04 9.67 -0.66
C ARG A 59 1.78 9.00 -1.21
N VAL A 60 1.69 7.67 -1.10
CA VAL A 60 0.50 6.91 -1.53
C VAL A 60 -0.75 7.37 -0.77
N ILE A 61 -0.66 7.65 0.53
CA ILE A 61 -1.77 8.19 1.33
C ILE A 61 -2.20 9.54 0.79
N GLY A 62 -1.25 10.43 0.48
CA GLY A 62 -1.53 11.72 -0.14
C GLY A 62 -2.31 11.57 -1.45
N ASP A 63 -1.82 10.71 -2.35
CA ASP A 63 -2.49 10.42 -3.63
C ASP A 63 -3.88 9.79 -3.43
N LEU A 64 -4.02 8.90 -2.44
CA LEU A 64 -5.29 8.26 -2.08
C LEU A 64 -6.31 9.28 -1.59
N MET A 65 -5.93 10.20 -0.70
CA MET A 65 -6.85 11.22 -0.17
C MET A 65 -7.43 12.09 -1.30
N GLN A 66 -6.61 12.46 -2.29
CA GLN A 66 -7.07 13.21 -3.46
C GLN A 66 -8.04 12.40 -4.34
N ARG A 67 -7.81 11.09 -4.49
CA ARG A 67 -8.70 10.22 -5.26
C ARG A 67 -10.03 9.97 -4.55
N ILE A 68 -10.03 9.81 -3.23
CA ILE A 68 -11.25 9.58 -2.43
C ILE A 68 -12.27 10.71 -2.63
N GLN A 69 -11.81 11.96 -2.68
CA GLN A 69 -12.67 13.12 -2.90
C GLN A 69 -13.43 13.08 -4.24
N ARG A 70 -12.92 12.34 -5.23
CA ARG A 70 -13.53 12.21 -6.56
C ARG A 70 -14.49 11.03 -6.66
N VAL A 71 -14.58 10.19 -5.62
CA VAL A 71 -15.44 9.01 -5.60
C VAL A 71 -16.71 9.33 -4.80
N PRO A 72 -17.86 9.56 -5.44
CA PRO A 72 -19.11 9.76 -4.72
C PRO A 72 -19.47 8.50 -3.93
N GLN A 73 -20.01 8.72 -2.73
CA GLN A 73 -20.42 7.64 -1.80
C GLN A 73 -19.29 6.65 -1.48
N PHE A 74 -18.05 7.16 -1.39
CA PHE A 74 -16.85 6.34 -1.16
C PHE A 74 -17.02 5.33 -0.02
N SER A 75 -17.48 5.76 1.16
CA SER A 75 -17.65 4.87 2.32
C SER A 75 -18.62 3.71 2.05
N GLY A 76 -19.71 3.96 1.31
CA GLY A 76 -20.66 2.92 0.93
C GLY A 76 -20.05 1.92 -0.04
N LYS A 77 -19.34 2.42 -1.07
CA LYS A 77 -18.61 1.56 -2.02
C LYS A 77 -17.52 0.74 -1.34
N LEU A 78 -16.77 1.34 -0.43
CA LEU A 78 -15.73 0.65 0.33
C LEU A 78 -16.30 -0.49 1.18
N PHE A 79 -17.46 -0.27 1.81
CA PHE A 79 -18.15 -1.31 2.57
C PHE A 79 -18.58 -2.49 1.68
N LEU A 80 -19.13 -2.21 0.48
CA LEU A 80 -19.52 -3.24 -0.48
C LEU A 80 -18.31 -4.04 -0.98
N VAL A 81 -17.24 -3.35 -1.41
CA VAL A 81 -16.01 -3.98 -1.88
C VAL A 81 -15.40 -4.87 -0.79
N ARG A 82 -15.38 -4.43 0.48
CA ARG A 82 -14.92 -5.27 1.59
C ARG A 82 -15.73 -6.56 1.71
N LYS A 83 -17.06 -6.49 1.61
CA LYS A 83 -17.92 -7.69 1.64
C LYS A 83 -17.63 -8.63 0.47
N GLN A 84 -17.43 -8.09 -0.73
CA GLN A 84 -17.08 -8.87 -1.92
C GLN A 84 -15.72 -9.56 -1.76
N LEU A 85 -14.70 -8.84 -1.31
CA LEU A 85 -13.35 -9.40 -1.08
C LEU A 85 -13.32 -10.47 0.02
N MET A 86 -14.21 -10.37 1.01
CA MET A 86 -14.39 -11.41 2.03
C MET A 86 -15.34 -12.54 1.60
N GLY A 87 -15.77 -12.58 0.32
CA GLY A 87 -16.65 -13.62 -0.21
C GLY A 87 -18.09 -13.59 0.32
N HIS A 88 -18.53 -12.51 0.98
CA HIS A 88 -19.89 -12.39 1.52
C HIS A 88 -20.92 -11.99 0.45
N ILE A 89 -20.47 -11.45 -0.69
CA ILE A 89 -21.29 -11.03 -1.83
C ILE A 89 -20.52 -11.40 -3.09
N PRO A 90 -21.16 -11.96 -4.14
CA PRO A 90 -20.49 -12.17 -5.42
C PRO A 90 -19.98 -10.84 -6.02
N GLY A 91 -18.80 -10.87 -6.64
CA GLY A 91 -18.29 -9.73 -7.40
C GLY A 91 -19.16 -9.47 -8.62
N GLU A 92 -19.44 -8.20 -8.96
CA GLU A 92 -19.95 -7.86 -10.28
C GLU A 92 -18.90 -8.30 -11.31
N GLN A 93 -19.28 -9.18 -12.24
CA GLN A 93 -18.43 -9.69 -13.33
C GLN A 93 -18.26 -8.63 -14.42
#